data_AF-A0A918GQ81-F1
#
_entry.id   AF-A0A918GQ81-F1
#
_cell.length_a   1.000
_cell.length_b   1.000
_cell.length_c   1.000
_cell.angle_alpha   90.00
_cell.angle_beta   90.00
_cell.angle_gamma   90.00
#
_symmetry.space_group_name_H-M   'P 1'
#
loop_
_entity.id
_entity.type
_entity.pdbx_description
1 polymer ?
#
loop_
_entity_poly.entity_id
_entity_poly.type
_entity_poly.pdbx_seq_one_letter_code
_entity_poly.pdbx_strand_id
1 'polypeptide(L)'
;MDVLTALLVVLVGMTAMATLESRARRLDRRMARLEQKIDLLLKEANVPDHGLVPAEVAALARAGEDITAIKKYREATGAGLREAKEVVDRLKG
;
A
#
# COMPACT_ATOMS: atom_id res chain seq x y z
N MET A 1 -39.31 27.93 -2.17
CA MET A 1 -38.47 26.74 -1.97
C MET A 1 -39.00 26.05 -0.73
N ASP A 2 -39.87 25.06 -0.91
CA ASP A 2 -40.71 24.52 0.16
C ASP A 2 -39.92 23.57 1.05
N VAL A 3 -40.08 23.68 2.38
CA VAL A 3 -39.38 22.87 3.39
C VAL A 3 -39.43 21.36 3.10
N LEU A 4 -40.53 20.90 2.51
CA LEU A 4 -40.73 19.53 2.02
C LEU A 4 -39.68 19.09 0.98
N THR A 5 -39.32 19.96 0.03
CA THR A 5 -38.32 19.66 -1.01
C THR A 5 -36.92 19.52 -0.40
N ALA A 6 -36.56 20.37 0.56
CA ALA A 6 -35.30 20.28 1.28
C ALA A 6 -35.19 18.96 2.08
N LEU A 7 -36.27 18.57 2.76
CA LEU A 7 -36.32 17.33 3.57
C LEU A 7 -36.17 16.07 2.70
N LEU A 8 -36.78 16.07 1.51
CA LEU A 8 -36.68 14.97 0.55
C LEU A 8 -35.25 14.80 0.00
N VAL A 9 -34.58 15.91 -0.34
CA VAL A 9 -33.18 15.88 -0.83
C VAL A 9 -32.23 15.35 0.25
N VAL A 10 -32.41 15.77 1.50
CA VAL A 10 -31.60 15.28 2.63
C VAL A 10 -31.82 13.78 2.85
N LEU A 11 -33.06 13.30 2.79
CA LEU A 11 -33.38 11.88 2.96
C LEU A 11 -32.77 11.01 1.85
N VAL A 12 -32.86 11.46 0.60
CA VAL A 12 -32.23 10.79 -0.55
C VAL A 12 -30.70 10.81 -0.41
N GLY A 13 -30.13 11.93 0.05
CA GLY A 13 -28.70 12.05 0.34
C GLY A 13 -28.25 11.07 1.43
N MET A 14 -28.98 10.96 2.55
CA MET A 14 -28.65 10.04 3.64
C MET A 14 -28.72 8.58 3.21
N THR A 15 -29.74 8.20 2.42
CA THR A 15 -29.87 6.83 1.92
C THR A 15 -28.76 6.50 0.91
N ALA A 16 -28.46 7.41 -0.02
CA ALA A 16 -27.31 7.25 -0.93
C ALA A 16 -26.00 7.10 -0.15
N MET A 17 -25.76 7.94 0.86
CA MET A 17 -24.55 7.91 1.68
C MET A 17 -24.40 6.59 2.45
N ALA A 18 -25.49 6.10 3.06
CA ALA A 18 -25.49 4.81 3.76
C ALA A 18 -25.17 3.63 2.82
N THR A 19 -25.58 3.68 1.55
CA THR A 19 -25.23 2.66 0.54
C THR A 19 -23.78 2.74 0.06
N LEU A 20 -23.17 3.92 0.05
CA LEU A 20 -21.75 4.10 -0.28
C LEU A 20 -20.85 3.55 0.84
N GLU A 21 -21.15 3.89 2.10
CA GLU A 21 -20.36 3.41 3.23
C GLU A 21 -20.35 1.88 3.36
N SER A 22 -21.44 1.22 2.97
CA SER A 22 -21.54 -0.23 3.01
C SER A 22 -20.81 -0.94 1.87
N ARG A 23 -20.45 -0.23 0.79
CA ARG A 23 -19.54 -0.74 -0.27
C ARG A 23 -18.08 -0.60 0.14
N ALA A 24 -17.70 0.53 0.73
CA ALA A 24 -16.34 0.75 1.25
C ALA A 24 -15.95 -0.34 2.27
N ARG A 25 -16.83 -0.61 3.25
CA ARG A 25 -16.62 -1.67 4.25
C ARG A 25 -16.47 -3.09 3.67
N ARG A 26 -16.98 -3.36 2.47
CA ARG A 26 -16.82 -4.67 1.80
C ARG A 26 -15.45 -4.81 1.13
N LEU A 27 -14.87 -3.72 0.65
CA LEU A 27 -13.54 -3.69 0.05
C LEU A 27 -12.46 -3.90 1.11
N ASP A 28 -12.58 -3.23 2.27
CA ASP A 28 -11.61 -3.38 3.37
C ASP A 28 -11.49 -4.84 3.84
N ARG A 29 -12.63 -5.53 3.99
CA ARG A 29 -12.63 -6.96 4.38
C ARG A 29 -12.05 -7.89 3.31
N ARG A 30 -12.03 -7.48 2.04
CA ARG A 30 -11.40 -8.27 0.95
C ARG A 30 -9.90 -8.00 0.91
N MET A 31 -9.48 -6.75 1.10
CA MET A 31 -8.08 -6.38 1.24
C MET A 31 -7.40 -7.14 2.38
N ALA A 32 -7.98 -7.14 3.58
CA ALA A 32 -7.40 -7.86 4.72
C ALA A 32 -7.23 -9.37 4.47
N ARG A 33 -8.12 -9.98 3.70
CA ARG A 33 -8.01 -11.40 3.31
C ARG A 33 -6.95 -11.64 2.23
N LEU A 34 -6.68 -10.66 1.38
CA LEU A 34 -5.61 -10.73 0.39
C LEU A 34 -4.25 -10.55 1.05
N GLU A 35 -4.11 -9.57 1.94
CA GLU A 35 -2.91 -9.37 2.76
C GLU A 35 -2.56 -10.65 3.53
N GLN A 36 -3.54 -11.23 4.25
CA GLN A 36 -3.31 -12.47 4.99
C GLN A 36 -2.88 -13.65 4.09
N LYS A 37 -3.41 -13.74 2.85
CA LYS A 37 -2.99 -14.79 1.91
C LYS A 37 -1.59 -14.54 1.36
N ILE A 38 -1.24 -13.28 1.11
CA ILE A 38 0.10 -12.90 0.64
C ILE A 38 1.12 -13.24 1.71
N ASP A 39 0.86 -12.90 2.97
CA ASP A 39 1.75 -13.22 4.09
C ASP A 39 2.01 -14.73 4.21
N LEU A 40 0.97 -15.55 4.04
CA LEU A 40 1.09 -17.01 4.07
C LEU A 40 1.92 -17.56 2.91
N LEU A 41 1.74 -17.02 1.69
CA LEU A 41 2.52 -17.43 0.52
C LEU A 41 3.98 -16.98 0.62
N LEU A 42 4.23 -15.76 1.11
CA LEU A 42 5.59 -15.25 1.34
C LEU A 42 6.34 -16.09 2.37
N LYS A 43 5.65 -16.44 3.48
CA LYS A 43 6.20 -17.30 4.53
C LYS A 43 6.56 -18.70 4.02
N GLU A 44 5.67 -19.32 3.24
CA GLU A 44 5.90 -20.68 2.71
C GLU A 44 6.98 -20.70 1.62
N ALA A 45 7.06 -19.66 0.80
CA ALA A 45 8.06 -19.56 -0.26
C ALA A 45 9.47 -19.24 0.26
N ASN A 46 9.62 -18.98 1.57
CA ASN A 46 10.84 -18.44 2.20
C ASN A 46 11.41 -17.25 1.40
N VAL A 47 10.51 -16.49 0.76
CA VAL A 47 10.85 -15.27 0.05
C VAL A 47 10.93 -14.23 1.13
N PRO A 48 12.14 -13.78 1.47
CA PRO A 48 12.24 -12.82 2.55
C PRO A 48 11.54 -11.52 2.12
N ASP A 49 10.89 -10.88 3.09
CA ASP A 49 9.86 -9.82 2.97
C ASP A 49 10.30 -8.51 2.28
N HIS A 50 11.44 -8.55 1.59
CA HIS A 50 11.91 -7.49 0.71
C HIS A 50 11.19 -7.64 -0.61
N GLY A 51 10.02 -7.00 -0.68
CA GLY A 51 9.30 -6.78 -1.93
C GLY A 51 10.27 -6.51 -3.07
N LEU A 52 10.28 -7.43 -4.04
CA LEU A 52 11.00 -7.39 -5.33
C LEU A 52 11.93 -6.18 -5.47
N VAL A 53 13.09 -6.22 -4.81
CA VAL A 53 14.07 -5.13 -4.92
C VAL A 53 14.50 -5.07 -6.38
N PRO A 54 14.31 -3.94 -7.07
CA PRO A 54 14.72 -3.81 -8.47
C PRO A 54 16.22 -4.14 -8.62
N ALA A 55 16.58 -4.91 -9.64
CA ALA A 55 17.98 -5.32 -9.86
C ALA A 55 18.96 -4.13 -9.90
N GLU A 56 18.50 -3.00 -10.42
CA GLU A 56 19.26 -1.74 -10.45
C GLU A 56 19.54 -1.19 -9.04
N VAL A 57 18.57 -1.26 -8.12
CA VAL A 57 18.77 -0.84 -6.71
C VAL A 57 19.83 -1.70 -6.04
N ALA A 58 19.81 -3.01 -6.28
CA ALA A 58 20.83 -3.93 -5.75
C ALA A 58 22.22 -3.66 -6.34
N ALA A 59 22.30 -3.33 -7.64
CA ALA A 59 23.57 -2.95 -8.27
C ALA A 59 24.13 -1.65 -7.67
N LEU A 60 23.30 -0.61 -7.54
CA LEU A 60 23.69 0.67 -6.93
C LEU A 60 24.14 0.49 -5.47
N ALA A 61 23.41 -0.31 -4.69
CA ALA A 61 23.76 -0.59 -3.29
C ALA A 61 25.13 -1.27 -3.17
N ARG A 62 25.41 -2.28 -4.00
CA ARG A 62 26.71 -2.97 -4.04
C ARG A 62 27.85 -2.10 -4.58
N ALA A 63 27.54 -1.14 -5.44
CA ALA A 63 28.48 -0.13 -5.92
C ALA A 63 28.79 0.96 -4.88
N GLY A 64 28.11 0.96 -3.73
CA GLY A 64 28.27 1.98 -2.67
C GLY A 64 27.49 3.27 -2.93
N GLU A 65 26.59 3.28 -3.92
CA GLU A 65 25.78 4.45 -4.29
C GLU A 65 24.45 4.51 -3.51
N ASP A 66 24.54 4.57 -2.18
CA ASP A 66 23.41 4.37 -1.26
C ASP A 66 22.28 5.34 -1.46
N ILE A 67 22.62 6.63 -1.62
CA ILE A 67 21.63 7.70 -1.73
C ILE A 67 20.80 7.47 -2.99
N THR A 68 21.46 7.08 -4.09
CA THR A 68 20.82 6.75 -5.36
C THR A 68 19.97 5.49 -5.24
N ALA A 69 20.49 4.44 -4.59
CA ALA A 69 19.77 3.19 -4.35
C ALA A 69 18.51 3.41 -3.51
N ILE A 70 18.61 4.15 -2.40
CA ILE A 70 17.49 4.50 -1.51
C ILE A 70 16.45 5.32 -2.27
N LYS A 71 16.89 6.32 -3.05
CA LYS A 71 15.98 7.14 -3.86
C LYS A 71 15.20 6.29 -4.87
N LYS A 72 15.91 5.47 -5.66
CA LYS A 72 15.29 4.55 -6.64
C LYS A 72 14.34 3.56 -5.99
N TYR A 73 14.70 3.00 -4.83
CA TYR A 73 13.82 2.09 -4.11
C TYR A 73 12.52 2.78 -3.70
N ARG A 74 12.60 3.97 -3.13
CA ARG A 74 11.41 4.75 -2.72
C ARG A 74 10.53 5.14 -3.91
N GLU A 75 11.14 5.50 -5.04
CA GLU A 75 10.40 5.81 -6.28
C GLU A 75 9.67 4.58 -6.83
N ALA A 76 10.28 3.39 -6.73
CA ALA A 76 9.70 2.14 -7.25
C ALA A 76 8.62 1.54 -6.33
N THR A 77 8.76 1.67 -5.00
CA THR A 77 7.91 0.97 -4.02
C THR A 77 7.00 1.88 -3.20
N GLY A 78 7.27 3.19 -3.18
CA GLY A 78 6.59 4.12 -2.28
C GLY A 78 7.05 4.04 -0.82
N ALA A 79 8.11 3.26 -0.53
CA ALA A 79 8.59 3.04 0.83
C ALA A 79 9.02 4.34 1.55
N GLY A 80 8.91 4.30 2.88
CA GLY A 80 9.44 5.34 3.75
C GLY A 80 10.98 5.39 3.71
N LEU A 81 11.58 6.52 4.11
CA LEU A 81 13.04 6.67 4.08
C LEU A 81 13.76 5.64 4.97
N ARG A 82 13.20 5.36 6.14
CA ARG A 82 13.74 4.37 7.08
C ARG A 82 13.76 2.97 6.47
N GLU A 83 12.61 2.53 5.96
CA GLU A 83 12.45 1.21 5.34
C GLU A 83 13.39 1.05 4.13
N ALA A 84 13.45 2.08 3.27
CA ALA A 84 14.34 2.08 2.12
C ALA A 84 15.82 1.97 2.52
N LYS A 85 16.23 2.66 3.58
CA LYS A 85 17.59 2.54 4.12
C LYS A 85 17.87 1.13 4.66
N GLU A 86 16.96 0.59 5.45
CA GLU A 86 17.10 -0.77 6.01
C GLU A 86 17.24 -1.82 4.89
N VAL A 87 16.50 -1.68 3.79
CA VAL A 87 16.64 -2.55 2.60
C VAL A 87 18.02 -2.39 1.95
N VAL A 88 18.44 -1.16 1.67
CA VAL A 88 19.72 -0.89 0.99
C VAL A 88 20.92 -1.33 1.84
N ASP A 89 20.88 -1.13 3.15
CA ASP A 89 21.95 -1.56 4.06
C ASP A 89 22.10 -3.09 4.06
N ARG A 90 20.98 -3.85 3.95
CA ARG A 90 21.00 -5.32 3.84
C ARG A 90 21.55 -5.84 2.52
N LEU A 91 21.48 -5.07 1.43
CA LEU A 91 21.99 -5.49 0.11
C LEU A 91 23.52 -5.47 0.00
N LYS A 92 24.17 -4.83 0.98
CA LYS A 92 25.63 -4.69 1.06
C LYS A 92 26.31 -5.71 1.95
N GLY A 93 25.60 -6.23 2.94
CA GLY A 93 26.04 -7.29 3.83
C GLY A 93 25.78 -8.66 3.22
#